data_AF-A0A7I4YVX4-F1
#
_entry.id   AF-A0A7I4YVX4-F1
#
_cell.length_a   1.000
_cell.length_b   1.000
_cell.length_c   1.000
_cell.angle_alpha   90.00
_cell.angle_beta   90.00
_cell.angle_gamma   90.00
#
_symmetry.space_group_name_H-M   'P 1'
#
loop_
_entity.id
_entity.type
_entity.pdbx_description
1 polymer ?
#
loop_
_entity_poly.entity_id
_entity_poly.type
_entity_poly.pdbx_seq_one_letter_code
_entity_poly.pdbx_strand_id
1 'polypeptide(L)'
;MQIPTLIAISVLLTPSCLEAAFCPTSDNGMTDEIRQIFVDKHNEYRSIIAKGQAKNKLGGFAPKAARMLKVSYDCEVEANTAAYAKECKFEHDPPEQRNYWGQNLWMLGGTNYSKTDSAKLSVQAWYWELKMFGVPDENILTMEVFDRGVGHYTQVAWQSSDKIGCAVEWCPTMTLVACEYNPAGNRINHYIYDIGDPCTADEDCQCTGCTCSEDEALCVPPGYTTVMPPTTEKPTTTPKIYHPGGMCPENDNEMTDEARQMFVDKHNEYRSLIAKGLAHNNLGGFAPKAAKMMKVSYNCEIEANAVEWAKDCTLGYNSLAQTNQWGYNVHSLLPNINKTEAAAESVEAWFNELQKYGAPQNNVFSMEVYNQNVIQEYTQLAWQSTNQIGCGIFSCWNGASTFVACEYNPGGNFIGEVIYATGDPCTTDEDCQCAGCKCSKDEALCIAP
;
A
#
# COMPACT_ATOMS: atom_id res chain seq x y z
N MET A 1 48.18 -4.78 -63.37
CA MET A 1 47.22 -3.90 -62.66
C MET A 1 46.29 -4.78 -61.85
N GLN A 2 46.55 -4.90 -60.55
CA GLN A 2 45.69 -5.59 -59.59
C GLN A 2 45.36 -4.56 -58.52
N ILE A 3 44.07 -4.23 -58.42
CA ILE A 3 43.50 -3.24 -57.50
C ILE A 3 43.30 -3.95 -56.15
N PRO A 4 43.80 -3.42 -55.01
CA PRO A 4 43.52 -4.01 -53.72
C PRO A 4 42.14 -3.57 -53.22
N THR A 5 41.31 -4.53 -52.86
CA THR A 5 39.98 -4.32 -52.28
C THR A 5 40.12 -3.91 -50.81
N LEU A 6 39.72 -2.68 -50.47
CA LEU A 6 39.56 -2.23 -49.09
C LEU A 6 38.32 -2.90 -48.48
N ILE A 7 38.51 -3.64 -47.39
CA ILE A 7 37.44 -4.13 -46.52
C ILE A 7 37.08 -2.99 -45.56
N ALA A 8 35.91 -2.39 -45.73
CA ALA A 8 35.34 -1.44 -44.79
C ALA A 8 34.75 -2.21 -43.59
N ILE A 9 35.33 -2.01 -42.40
CA ILE A 9 34.76 -2.49 -41.14
C ILE A 9 33.63 -1.53 -40.77
N SER A 10 32.38 -1.93 -40.98
CA SER A 10 31.23 -1.21 -40.45
C SER A 10 31.14 -1.47 -38.95
N VAL A 11 31.49 -0.49 -38.13
CA VAL A 11 31.15 -0.48 -36.71
C VAL A 11 29.63 -0.34 -36.62
N LEU A 12 28.95 -1.44 -36.32
CA LEU A 12 27.54 -1.41 -35.93
C LEU A 12 27.48 -0.70 -34.56
N LEU A 13 27.15 0.59 -34.58
CA LEU A 13 26.68 1.30 -33.41
C LEU A 13 25.38 0.64 -32.97
N THR A 14 25.43 -0.11 -31.86
CA THR A 14 24.23 -0.52 -31.13
C THR A 14 23.46 0.74 -30.75
N PRO A 15 22.13 0.81 -30.97
CA PRO A 15 21.35 1.92 -30.46
C PRO A 15 21.45 1.91 -28.94
N SER A 16 22.06 2.94 -28.36
CA SER A 16 21.87 3.24 -26.95
C SER A 16 20.39 3.51 -26.74
N CYS A 17 19.70 2.69 -25.94
CA CYS A 17 18.38 3.04 -25.42
C CYS A 17 18.52 4.40 -24.72
N LEU A 18 17.88 5.45 -25.26
CA LEU A 18 17.55 6.60 -24.43
C LEU A 18 16.55 6.10 -23.40
N GLU A 19 16.89 6.16 -22.12
CA GLU A 19 15.91 6.05 -21.03
C GLU A 19 14.85 7.13 -21.26
N ALA A 20 13.60 6.71 -21.45
CA ALA A 20 12.50 7.66 -21.58
C ALA A 20 12.21 8.24 -20.20
N ALA A 21 12.52 9.52 -19.98
CA ALA A 21 12.12 10.24 -18.77
C ALA A 21 10.64 10.67 -18.89
N PHE A 22 9.89 10.65 -17.78
CA PHE A 22 8.49 11.12 -17.79
C PHE A 22 8.42 12.59 -18.16
N CYS A 23 9.11 13.42 -17.38
CA CYS A 23 9.13 14.86 -17.52
C CYS A 23 10.56 15.36 -17.52
N PRO A 24 10.85 16.49 -18.19
CA PRO A 24 12.13 17.15 -18.06
C PRO A 24 12.46 17.41 -16.58
N THR A 25 13.73 17.27 -16.20
CA THR A 25 14.19 17.56 -14.84
C THR A 25 13.75 18.96 -14.43
N SER A 26 13.01 19.05 -13.32
CA SER A 26 12.47 20.30 -12.78
C SER A 26 12.79 20.43 -11.29
N ASP A 27 12.93 21.67 -10.81
CA ASP A 27 13.22 21.98 -9.40
C ASP A 27 11.95 21.94 -8.51
N ASN A 28 10.99 21.06 -8.83
CA ASN A 28 9.81 20.81 -8.00
C ASN A 28 9.99 19.58 -7.07
N GLY A 29 11.13 18.90 -7.16
CA GLY A 29 11.43 17.72 -6.36
C GLY A 29 10.54 16.52 -6.67
N MET A 30 9.94 16.48 -7.85
CA MET A 30 9.29 15.29 -8.42
C MET A 30 10.31 14.49 -9.24
N THR A 31 10.40 13.19 -8.96
CA THR A 31 11.25 12.23 -9.68
C THR A 31 10.38 11.30 -10.51
N ASP A 32 10.97 10.65 -11.51
CA ASP A 32 10.24 9.69 -12.36
C ASP A 32 9.69 8.51 -11.55
N GLU A 33 10.37 8.12 -10.48
CA GLU A 33 9.86 7.14 -9.51
C GLU A 33 8.54 7.60 -8.87
N ILE A 34 8.47 8.85 -8.39
CA ILE A 34 7.26 9.41 -7.78
C ILE A 34 6.14 9.51 -8.82
N ARG A 35 6.45 9.94 -10.05
CA ARG A 35 5.49 10.03 -11.16
C ARG A 35 4.92 8.65 -11.49
N GLN A 36 5.79 7.65 -11.60
CA GLN A 36 5.40 6.26 -11.85
C GLN A 36 4.46 5.75 -10.77
N ILE A 37 4.77 5.99 -9.50
CA ILE A 37 3.92 5.60 -8.37
C ILE A 37 2.49 6.17 -8.52
N PHE A 38 2.36 7.44 -8.88
CA PHE A 38 1.04 8.03 -9.11
C PHE A 38 0.31 7.33 -10.25
N VAL A 39 0.95 7.11 -11.40
CA VAL A 39 0.34 6.41 -12.54
C VAL A 39 -0.08 4.99 -12.16
N ASP A 40 0.81 4.24 -11.54
CA ASP A 40 0.59 2.84 -11.17
C ASP A 40 -0.57 2.71 -10.19
N LYS A 41 -0.58 3.51 -9.12
CA LYS A 41 -1.65 3.43 -8.12
C LYS A 41 -3.01 3.86 -8.66
N HIS A 42 -3.07 4.87 -9.51
CA HIS A 42 -4.32 5.23 -10.17
C HIS A 42 -4.82 4.11 -11.07
N ASN A 43 -3.96 3.53 -11.91
CA ASN A 43 -4.35 2.47 -12.83
C ASN A 43 -4.67 1.15 -12.11
N GLU A 44 -3.96 0.81 -11.04
CA GLU A 44 -4.28 -0.32 -10.16
C GLU A 44 -5.71 -0.21 -9.63
N TYR A 45 -6.06 0.91 -9.01
CA TYR A 45 -7.40 1.10 -8.46
C TYR A 45 -8.48 1.21 -9.53
N ARG A 46 -8.19 1.87 -10.67
CA ARG A 46 -9.11 1.89 -11.82
C ARG A 46 -9.36 0.48 -12.36
N SER A 47 -8.34 -0.38 -12.41
CA SER A 47 -8.48 -1.78 -12.81
C SER A 47 -9.36 -2.57 -11.84
N ILE A 48 -9.12 -2.44 -10.53
CA ILE A 48 -9.92 -3.10 -9.49
C ILE A 48 -11.39 -2.67 -9.57
N ILE A 49 -11.65 -1.38 -9.79
CA ILE A 49 -13.00 -0.84 -9.99
C ILE A 49 -13.62 -1.42 -11.27
N ALA A 50 -12.91 -1.36 -12.39
CA ALA A 50 -13.42 -1.83 -13.68
C ALA A 50 -13.81 -3.31 -13.64
N LYS A 51 -13.03 -4.14 -12.94
CA LYS A 51 -13.31 -5.58 -12.72
C LYS A 51 -14.49 -5.85 -11.79
N GLY A 52 -15.04 -4.84 -11.12
CA GLY A 52 -16.09 -5.00 -10.11
C GLY A 52 -15.58 -5.64 -8.81
N GLN A 53 -14.32 -5.37 -8.44
CA GLN A 53 -13.65 -5.94 -7.27
C GLN A 53 -13.46 -4.92 -6.12
N ALA A 54 -13.81 -3.65 -6.36
CA ALA A 54 -13.68 -2.58 -5.37
C ALA A 54 -14.82 -2.62 -4.34
N LYS A 55 -14.53 -2.89 -3.07
CA LYS A 55 -15.54 -2.99 -2.00
C LYS A 55 -16.26 -1.66 -1.79
N ASN A 56 -17.59 -1.70 -1.70
CA ASN A 56 -18.44 -0.53 -1.52
C ASN A 56 -19.08 -0.52 -0.12
N LYS A 57 -19.06 0.63 0.56
CA LYS A 57 -19.67 0.79 1.89
C LYS A 57 -21.15 0.42 1.90
N LEU A 58 -21.87 0.73 0.82
CA LEU A 58 -23.31 0.49 0.73
C LEU A 58 -23.67 -0.99 0.55
N GLY A 59 -22.67 -1.85 0.40
CA GLY A 59 -22.81 -3.29 0.21
C GLY A 59 -22.17 -3.75 -1.10
N GLY A 60 -21.68 -4.98 -1.12
CA GLY A 60 -21.08 -5.57 -2.32
C GLY A 60 -19.84 -4.84 -2.82
N PHE A 61 -19.76 -4.69 -4.14
CA PHE A 61 -18.65 -4.09 -4.87
C PHE A 61 -19.18 -3.00 -5.79
N ALA A 62 -18.33 -2.04 -6.16
CA ALA A 62 -18.65 -1.09 -7.22
C ALA A 62 -19.00 -1.84 -8.53
N PRO A 63 -19.96 -1.34 -9.32
CA PRO A 63 -20.32 -1.97 -10.59
C PRO A 63 -19.11 -2.01 -11.52
N LYS A 64 -19.03 -3.05 -12.38
CA LYS A 64 -17.99 -3.13 -13.41
C LYS A 64 -18.05 -1.94 -14.36
N ALA A 65 -16.90 -1.53 -14.88
CA ALA A 65 -16.79 -0.43 -15.84
C ALA A 65 -16.58 -0.96 -17.26
N ALA A 66 -17.38 -0.49 -18.20
CA ALA A 66 -17.34 -0.97 -19.58
C ALA A 66 -16.09 -0.52 -20.34
N ARG A 67 -15.54 0.65 -20.00
CA ARG A 67 -14.49 1.33 -20.77
C ARG A 67 -13.69 2.34 -19.96
N MET A 68 -13.28 1.94 -18.76
CA MET A 68 -12.45 2.78 -17.91
C MET A 68 -11.13 3.11 -18.63
N LEU A 69 -10.83 4.39 -18.87
CA LEU A 69 -9.57 4.76 -19.54
C LEU A 69 -8.36 4.52 -18.62
N LYS A 70 -7.23 4.10 -19.18
CA LYS A 70 -5.95 4.06 -18.47
C LYS A 70 -5.38 5.48 -18.37
N VAL A 71 -4.93 5.90 -17.19
CA VAL A 71 -4.34 7.23 -17.00
C VAL A 71 -2.85 7.23 -17.36
N SER A 72 -2.41 8.26 -18.07
CA SER A 72 -1.00 8.58 -18.31
C SER A 72 -0.58 9.83 -17.52
N TYR A 73 0.73 10.04 -17.40
CA TYR A 73 1.26 11.23 -16.75
C TYR A 73 1.39 12.38 -17.74
N ASP A 74 1.03 13.59 -17.33
CA ASP A 74 1.13 14.82 -18.13
C ASP A 74 1.94 15.87 -17.38
N CYS A 75 3.07 16.26 -17.97
CA CYS A 75 4.02 17.19 -17.37
C CYS A 75 3.52 18.63 -17.29
N GLU A 76 2.58 19.04 -18.16
CA GLU A 76 1.95 20.37 -18.06
C GLU A 76 1.01 20.40 -16.85
N VAL A 77 0.30 19.30 -16.62
CA VAL A 77 -0.56 19.12 -15.43
C VAL A 77 0.29 19.07 -14.16
N GLU A 78 1.43 18.37 -14.15
CA GLU A 78 2.37 18.38 -13.01
C GLU A 78 2.89 19.78 -12.73
N ALA A 79 3.33 20.50 -13.76
CA ALA A 79 3.92 21.83 -13.59
C ALA A 79 2.94 22.79 -12.91
N ASN A 80 1.66 22.74 -13.29
CA ASN A 80 0.60 23.51 -12.65
C ASN A 80 0.37 23.09 -11.20
N THR A 81 0.17 21.79 -10.98
CA THR A 81 -0.08 21.20 -9.65
C THR A 81 1.06 21.53 -8.67
N ALA A 82 2.31 21.40 -9.13
CA ALA A 82 3.50 21.67 -8.33
C ALA A 82 3.69 23.16 -8.04
N ALA A 83 3.29 24.06 -8.96
CA ALA A 83 3.31 25.49 -8.70
C ALA A 83 2.35 25.86 -7.56
N TYR A 84 1.15 25.26 -7.54
CA TYR A 84 0.17 25.50 -6.48
C TYR A 84 0.57 24.84 -5.15
N ALA A 85 1.07 23.60 -5.17
CA ALA A 85 1.48 22.89 -3.96
C ALA A 85 2.54 23.67 -3.14
N LYS A 86 3.41 24.44 -3.82
CA LYS A 86 4.40 25.34 -3.19
C LYS A 86 3.81 26.47 -2.37
N GLU A 87 2.54 26.82 -2.56
CA GLU A 87 1.85 27.78 -1.69
C GLU A 87 1.59 27.21 -0.28
N CYS A 88 1.67 25.88 -0.13
CA CYS A 88 1.50 25.20 1.15
C CYS A 88 0.17 25.50 1.84
N LYS A 89 -0.91 25.51 1.06
CA LYS A 89 -2.29 25.64 1.54
C LYS A 89 -3.03 24.35 1.29
N PHE A 90 -3.68 23.82 2.33
CA PHE A 90 -4.55 22.65 2.19
C PHE A 90 -5.97 23.09 1.85
N GLU A 91 -6.13 23.64 0.65
CA GLU A 91 -7.40 24.05 0.06
C GLU A 91 -7.29 23.91 -1.46
N HIS A 92 -8.42 23.77 -2.15
CA HIS A 92 -8.42 23.71 -3.62
C HIS A 92 -8.14 25.10 -4.21
N ASP A 93 -7.30 25.19 -5.24
CA ASP A 93 -7.17 26.43 -6.01
C ASP A 93 -8.40 26.67 -6.90
N PRO A 94 -8.68 27.95 -7.23
CA PRO A 94 -9.77 28.31 -8.12
C PRO A 94 -9.67 27.57 -9.46
N PRO A 95 -10.77 27.02 -10.01
CA PRO A 95 -10.74 26.24 -11.26
C PRO A 95 -10.03 26.95 -12.43
N GLU A 96 -10.15 28.28 -12.51
CA GLU A 96 -9.48 29.09 -13.54
C GLU A 96 -7.95 29.04 -13.48
N GLN A 97 -7.38 28.76 -12.31
CA GLN A 97 -5.93 28.69 -12.08
C GLN A 97 -5.35 27.31 -12.40
N ARG A 98 -6.18 26.28 -12.47
CA ARG A 98 -5.82 24.90 -12.86
C ARG A 98 -6.46 24.45 -14.16
N ASN A 99 -6.66 25.36 -15.11
CA ASN A 99 -7.20 25.06 -16.45
C ASN A 99 -8.52 24.28 -16.43
N TYR A 100 -9.32 24.42 -15.37
CA TYR A 100 -10.54 23.66 -15.10
C TYR A 100 -10.34 22.13 -15.07
N TRP A 101 -9.13 21.66 -14.76
CA TRP A 101 -8.84 20.26 -14.46
C TRP A 101 -9.51 19.85 -13.15
N GLY A 102 -9.60 18.54 -12.89
CA GLY A 102 -10.00 18.01 -11.58
C GLY A 102 -8.87 18.20 -10.57
N GLN A 103 -9.15 18.06 -9.28
CA GLN A 103 -8.09 18.10 -8.27
C GLN A 103 -8.44 17.25 -7.06
N ASN A 104 -7.46 16.49 -6.59
CA ASN A 104 -7.47 15.86 -5.29
C ASN A 104 -6.32 16.40 -4.44
N LEU A 105 -6.58 16.58 -3.15
CA LEU A 105 -5.59 17.00 -2.17
C LEU A 105 -5.50 15.98 -1.03
N TRP A 106 -4.33 15.84 -0.45
CA TRP A 106 -4.12 15.06 0.75
C TRP A 106 -2.98 15.67 1.57
N MET A 107 -3.04 15.52 2.90
CA MET A 107 -1.99 16.05 3.78
C MET A 107 -1.62 15.09 4.90
N LEU A 108 -0.33 15.09 5.25
CA LEU A 108 0.21 14.49 6.47
C LEU A 108 0.62 15.61 7.42
N GLY A 109 0.28 15.48 8.71
CA GLY A 109 0.48 16.52 9.73
C GLY A 109 1.94 16.80 10.12
N GLY A 110 2.91 16.06 9.59
CA GLY A 110 4.34 16.31 9.80
C GLY A 110 5.06 16.67 8.49
N THR A 111 6.28 17.17 8.61
CA THR A 111 7.10 17.62 7.48
C THR A 111 8.06 16.53 7.00
N ASN A 112 8.56 16.64 5.77
CA ASN A 112 9.57 15.75 5.18
C ASN A 112 9.19 14.26 5.14
N TYR A 113 7.90 13.94 5.00
CA TYR A 113 7.51 12.56 4.72
C TYR A 113 8.05 12.12 3.36
N SER A 114 8.46 10.86 3.25
CA SER A 114 8.88 10.25 2.00
C SER A 114 7.91 10.60 0.86
N LYS A 115 8.43 11.21 -0.21
CA LYS A 115 7.58 11.65 -1.33
C LYS A 115 6.98 10.47 -2.08
N THR A 116 7.72 9.38 -2.21
CA THR A 116 7.25 8.15 -2.84
C THR A 116 6.13 7.50 -2.01
N ASP A 117 6.23 7.52 -0.67
CA ASP A 117 5.17 6.96 0.18
C ASP A 117 3.96 7.88 0.27
N SER A 118 4.18 9.19 0.29
CA SER A 118 3.10 10.18 0.23
C SER A 118 2.29 10.04 -1.06
N ALA A 119 2.95 9.76 -2.18
CA ALA A 119 2.29 9.46 -3.45
C ALA A 119 1.45 8.17 -3.40
N LYS A 120 1.94 7.10 -2.78
CA LYS A 120 1.16 5.84 -2.62
C LYS A 120 -0.05 6.05 -1.72
N LEU A 121 0.16 6.63 -0.54
CA LEU A 121 -0.85 6.79 0.50
C LEU A 121 -1.97 7.73 0.10
N SER A 122 -1.66 8.84 -0.57
CA SER A 122 -2.66 9.80 -1.04
C SER A 122 -3.67 9.15 -1.98
N VAL A 123 -3.20 8.45 -3.03
CA VAL A 123 -4.07 7.78 -4.00
C VAL A 123 -4.90 6.67 -3.34
N GLN A 124 -4.30 5.92 -2.42
CA GLN A 124 -5.01 4.92 -1.62
C GLN A 124 -6.11 5.55 -0.76
N ALA A 125 -5.82 6.64 -0.06
CA ALA A 125 -6.79 7.35 0.78
C ALA A 125 -7.97 7.86 -0.05
N TRP A 126 -7.71 8.44 -1.22
CA TRP A 126 -8.74 8.86 -2.17
C TRP A 126 -9.59 7.69 -2.65
N TYR A 127 -8.97 6.57 -3.05
CA TYR A 127 -9.69 5.37 -3.48
C TYR A 127 -10.57 4.78 -2.37
N TRP A 128 -10.10 4.77 -1.13
CA TRP A 128 -10.81 4.16 0.01
C TRP A 128 -12.10 4.88 0.40
N GLU A 129 -12.37 6.08 -0.09
CA GLU A 129 -13.66 6.74 0.12
C GLU A 129 -14.84 5.89 -0.34
N LEU A 130 -14.69 5.06 -1.38
CA LEU A 130 -15.71 4.09 -1.78
C LEU A 130 -16.01 3.07 -0.66
N LYS A 131 -14.96 2.54 -0.02
CA LYS A 131 -15.10 1.59 1.10
C LYS A 131 -15.63 2.29 2.36
N MET A 132 -15.34 3.58 2.55
CA MET A 132 -15.69 4.33 3.76
C MET A 132 -17.08 4.94 3.72
N PHE A 133 -17.45 5.58 2.61
CA PHE A 133 -18.66 6.40 2.47
C PHE A 133 -19.65 5.83 1.45
N GLY A 134 -19.13 5.19 0.40
CA GLY A 134 -19.90 4.42 -0.57
C GLY A 134 -20.64 5.24 -1.62
N VAL A 135 -20.85 4.61 -2.76
CA VAL A 135 -21.51 5.18 -3.94
C VAL A 135 -22.70 4.27 -4.31
N PRO A 136 -23.89 4.79 -4.61
CA PRO A 136 -25.03 3.98 -5.03
C PRO A 136 -24.74 3.15 -6.31
N ASP A 137 -25.40 2.02 -6.46
CA ASP A 137 -25.20 1.08 -7.59
C ASP A 137 -25.51 1.72 -8.95
N GLU A 138 -26.32 2.78 -8.98
CA GLU A 138 -26.58 3.58 -10.17
C GLU A 138 -25.33 4.28 -10.72
N ASN A 139 -24.26 4.42 -9.90
CA ASN A 139 -22.97 5.03 -10.26
C ASN A 139 -23.07 6.47 -10.80
N ILE A 140 -24.09 7.22 -10.37
CA ILE A 140 -24.30 8.63 -10.73
C ILE A 140 -23.85 9.51 -9.57
N LEU A 141 -22.98 10.48 -9.86
CA LEU A 141 -22.54 11.48 -8.88
C LEU A 141 -23.57 12.59 -8.73
N THR A 142 -24.63 12.36 -7.95
CA THR A 142 -25.54 13.44 -7.53
C THR A 142 -24.89 14.31 -6.45
N MET A 143 -25.49 15.46 -6.14
CA MET A 143 -25.01 16.26 -5.00
C MET A 143 -25.10 15.49 -3.67
N GLU A 144 -26.17 14.72 -3.47
CA GLU A 144 -26.32 13.86 -2.28
C GLU A 144 -25.19 12.84 -2.18
N VAL A 145 -24.76 12.26 -3.31
CA VAL A 145 -23.64 11.32 -3.34
C VAL A 145 -22.33 12.06 -3.07
N PHE A 146 -22.11 13.21 -3.70
CA PHE A 146 -20.90 14.02 -3.50
C PHE A 146 -20.73 14.44 -2.03
N ASP A 147 -21.80 14.87 -1.37
CA ASP A 147 -21.84 15.30 0.04
C ASP A 147 -21.52 14.16 1.03
N ARG A 148 -21.45 12.90 0.59
CA ARG A 148 -20.97 11.78 1.42
C ARG A 148 -19.46 11.80 1.62
N GLY A 149 -18.72 12.63 0.87
CA GLY A 149 -17.26 12.68 0.92
C GLY A 149 -16.58 11.65 0.02
N VAL A 150 -17.16 11.35 -1.14
CA VAL A 150 -16.58 10.43 -2.15
C VAL A 150 -15.93 11.18 -3.33
N GLY A 151 -15.73 12.49 -3.19
CA GLY A 151 -15.25 13.36 -4.26
C GLY A 151 -13.87 12.97 -4.79
N HIS A 152 -12.97 12.49 -3.92
CA HIS A 152 -11.64 12.08 -4.36
C HIS A 152 -11.68 10.72 -5.06
N TYR A 153 -12.42 9.75 -4.52
CA TYR A 153 -12.65 8.44 -5.16
C TYR A 153 -13.25 8.61 -6.55
N THR A 154 -14.31 9.42 -6.65
CA THR A 154 -15.01 9.61 -7.92
C THR A 154 -14.14 10.27 -8.97
N GLN A 155 -13.20 11.13 -8.58
CA GLN A 155 -12.20 11.67 -9.50
C GLN A 155 -11.16 10.61 -9.93
N VAL A 156 -10.67 9.76 -9.02
CA VAL A 156 -9.79 8.62 -9.35
C VAL A 156 -10.49 7.64 -10.31
N ALA A 157 -11.78 7.39 -10.08
CA ALA A 157 -12.61 6.47 -10.84
C ALA A 157 -13.24 7.10 -12.10
N TRP A 158 -12.99 8.38 -12.39
CA TRP A 158 -13.71 9.07 -13.45
C TRP A 158 -13.33 8.53 -14.82
N GLN A 159 -14.28 8.01 -15.60
CA GLN A 159 -14.00 7.24 -16.82
C GLN A 159 -13.12 8.00 -17.80
N SER A 160 -13.43 9.28 -18.06
CA SER A 160 -12.78 10.06 -19.09
C SER A 160 -11.50 10.76 -18.65
N SER A 161 -11.18 10.78 -17.36
CA SER A 161 -9.91 11.35 -16.89
C SER A 161 -8.79 10.38 -17.23
N ASP A 162 -7.97 10.74 -18.21
CA ASP A 162 -6.93 9.88 -18.78
C ASP A 162 -5.52 10.49 -18.67
N LYS A 163 -5.40 11.69 -18.09
CA LYS A 163 -4.14 12.32 -17.77
C LYS A 163 -4.11 12.83 -16.33
N ILE A 164 -2.99 12.61 -15.66
CA ILE A 164 -2.73 13.14 -14.32
C ILE A 164 -1.41 13.87 -14.25
N GLY A 165 -1.34 14.86 -13.38
CA GLY A 165 -0.08 15.48 -12.96
C GLY A 165 -0.16 15.75 -11.46
N CYS A 166 0.91 15.41 -10.74
CA CYS A 166 0.86 15.36 -9.28
C CYS A 166 2.10 15.99 -8.67
N ALA A 167 1.98 16.47 -7.44
CA ALA A 167 3.07 17.05 -6.69
C ALA A 167 3.05 16.57 -5.24
N VAL A 168 4.25 16.37 -4.68
CA VAL A 168 4.45 16.21 -3.24
C VAL A 168 5.37 17.33 -2.75
N GLU A 169 4.85 18.18 -1.89
CA GLU A 169 5.54 19.36 -1.36
C GLU A 169 5.77 19.23 0.15
N TRP A 170 6.99 19.52 0.59
CA TRP A 170 7.34 19.56 2.00
C TRP A 170 7.12 20.97 2.54
N CYS A 171 5.94 21.18 3.11
CA CYS A 171 5.55 22.45 3.68
C CYS A 171 6.08 22.63 5.11
N PRO A 172 6.06 23.86 5.66
CA PRO A 172 6.58 24.12 7.01
C PRO A 172 5.91 23.33 8.14
N THR A 173 4.67 22.90 7.95
CA THR A 173 3.86 22.20 8.96
C THR A 173 3.18 20.93 8.46
N MET A 174 3.38 20.55 7.20
CA MET A 174 2.74 19.39 6.60
C MET A 174 3.54 18.85 5.42
N THR A 175 3.26 17.63 5.00
CA THR A 175 3.58 17.16 3.65
C THR A 175 2.30 17.19 2.84
N LEU A 176 2.26 18.04 1.82
CA LEU A 176 1.10 18.26 0.97
C LEU A 176 1.24 17.42 -0.29
N VAL A 177 0.18 16.68 -0.62
CA VAL A 177 0.07 15.96 -1.89
C VAL A 177 -1.10 16.53 -2.67
N ALA A 178 -0.86 16.82 -3.95
CA ALA A 178 -1.89 17.27 -4.88
C ALA A 178 -1.79 16.46 -6.17
N CYS A 179 -2.93 16.12 -6.76
CA CYS A 179 -3.03 15.62 -8.13
C CYS A 179 -4.11 16.39 -8.87
N GLU A 180 -3.81 16.82 -10.09
CA GLU A 180 -4.79 17.37 -11.02
C GLU A 180 -5.11 16.36 -12.13
N TYR A 181 -6.33 16.41 -12.64
CA TYR A 181 -6.89 15.41 -13.55
C TYR A 181 -7.42 16.06 -14.82
N ASN A 182 -6.91 15.64 -15.97
CA ASN A 182 -7.30 16.16 -17.27
C ASN A 182 -7.85 15.04 -18.16
N PRO A 183 -9.08 15.16 -18.71
CA PRO A 183 -10.09 16.16 -18.37
C PRO A 183 -10.62 16.00 -16.93
N ALA A 184 -11.23 17.06 -16.39
CA ALA A 184 -11.84 17.03 -15.06
C ALA A 184 -13.03 16.06 -14.97
N GLY A 185 -13.11 15.38 -13.84
CA GLY A 185 -14.25 14.57 -13.46
C GLY A 185 -15.28 15.32 -12.63
N ASN A 186 -15.91 14.61 -11.70
CA ASN A 186 -16.83 15.14 -10.68
C ASN A 186 -17.96 16.02 -11.21
N ARG A 187 -18.47 15.71 -12.41
CA ARG A 187 -19.62 16.42 -12.98
C ARG A 187 -20.90 15.95 -12.31
N ILE A 188 -21.56 16.84 -11.59
CA ILE A 188 -22.79 16.52 -10.87
C ILE A 188 -23.89 16.06 -11.84
N ASN A 189 -24.60 15.00 -11.45
CA ASN A 189 -25.63 14.29 -12.22
C ASN A 189 -25.12 13.55 -13.46
N HIS A 190 -23.82 13.26 -13.54
CA HIS A 190 -23.26 12.36 -14.55
C HIS A 190 -22.85 11.02 -13.92
N TYR A 191 -22.77 9.99 -14.77
CA TYR A 191 -22.12 8.73 -14.42
C TYR A 191 -20.64 8.99 -14.11
N ILE A 192 -20.15 8.35 -13.05
CA ILE A 192 -18.71 8.34 -12.73
C ILE A 192 -17.97 7.57 -13.83
N TYR A 193 -18.55 6.43 -14.23
CA TYR A 193 -18.16 5.63 -15.39
C TYR A 193 -19.35 4.84 -15.94
N ASP A 194 -19.25 4.41 -17.19
CA ASP A 194 -20.27 3.60 -17.84
C ASP A 194 -20.27 2.19 -17.25
N ILE A 195 -21.41 1.77 -16.70
CA ILE A 195 -21.57 0.43 -16.15
C ILE A 195 -21.66 -0.58 -17.29
N GLY A 196 -20.86 -1.64 -17.22
CA GLY A 196 -20.91 -2.76 -18.16
C GLY A 196 -19.74 -3.72 -17.97
N ASP A 197 -19.71 -4.80 -18.76
CA ASP A 197 -18.58 -5.71 -18.75
C ASP A 197 -17.31 -5.01 -19.28
N PRO A 198 -16.15 -5.26 -18.66
CA PRO A 198 -14.88 -4.70 -19.11
C PRO A 198 -14.57 -4.99 -20.57
N CYS A 199 -13.71 -4.16 -21.15
CA CYS A 199 -13.24 -4.39 -22.51
C CYS A 199 -12.58 -5.77 -22.63
N THR A 200 -12.89 -6.45 -23.72
CA THR A 200 -12.25 -7.71 -24.16
C THR A 200 -11.70 -7.59 -25.58
N ALA A 201 -12.04 -6.51 -26.28
CA ALA A 201 -11.50 -6.12 -27.57
C ALA A 201 -11.41 -4.58 -27.67
N ASP A 202 -10.61 -4.09 -28.61
CA ASP A 202 -10.39 -2.65 -28.83
C ASP A 202 -11.71 -1.89 -29.09
N GLU A 203 -12.67 -2.53 -29.76
CA GLU A 203 -13.97 -1.93 -30.08
C GLU A 203 -14.84 -1.65 -28.85
N ASP A 204 -14.65 -2.38 -27.75
CA ASP A 204 -15.42 -2.22 -26.51
C ASP A 204 -15.14 -0.87 -25.84
N CYS A 205 -13.96 -0.29 -26.09
CA CYS A 205 -13.53 0.98 -25.54
C CYS A 205 -14.31 2.19 -26.09
N GLN A 206 -14.91 2.07 -27.27
CA GLN A 206 -15.71 3.11 -27.92
C GLN A 206 -15.04 4.50 -27.96
N CYS A 207 -13.72 4.55 -28.07
CA CYS A 207 -12.95 5.77 -28.31
C CYS A 207 -11.99 5.60 -29.49
N THR A 208 -11.74 6.71 -30.20
CA THR A 208 -10.96 6.68 -31.44
C THR A 208 -9.50 6.36 -31.17
N GLY A 209 -9.01 5.23 -31.70
CA GLY A 209 -7.60 4.82 -31.56
C GLY A 209 -7.23 4.24 -30.20
N CYS A 210 -8.22 3.92 -29.36
CA CYS A 210 -7.98 3.22 -28.10
C CYS A 210 -7.79 1.72 -28.33
N THR A 211 -6.99 1.08 -27.48
CA THR A 211 -6.86 -0.39 -27.42
C THR A 211 -7.30 -0.92 -26.07
N CYS A 212 -7.68 -2.19 -25.98
CA CYS A 212 -8.04 -2.82 -24.71
C CYS A 212 -6.82 -3.51 -24.07
N SER A 213 -6.61 -3.23 -22.78
CA SER A 213 -5.76 -4.01 -21.90
C SER A 213 -6.65 -5.01 -21.15
N GLU A 214 -6.83 -6.21 -21.72
CA GLU A 214 -7.76 -7.23 -21.18
C GLU A 214 -7.43 -7.61 -19.74
N ASP A 215 -6.15 -7.85 -19.43
CA ASP A 215 -5.69 -8.23 -18.10
C ASP A 215 -5.96 -7.16 -17.04
N GLU A 216 -5.93 -5.88 -17.44
CA GLU A 216 -6.20 -4.75 -16.55
C GLU A 216 -7.67 -4.31 -16.59
N ALA A 217 -8.48 -4.78 -17.53
CA ALA A 217 -9.84 -4.26 -17.76
C ALA A 217 -9.86 -2.74 -18.04
N LEU A 218 -8.82 -2.21 -18.71
CA LEU A 218 -8.66 -0.78 -18.98
C LEU A 218 -8.51 -0.50 -20.47
N CYS A 219 -9.09 0.62 -20.92
CA CYS A 219 -8.96 1.14 -22.27
C CYS A 219 -7.77 2.09 -22.37
N VAL A 220 -6.78 1.74 -23.17
CA VAL A 220 -5.55 2.50 -23.36
C VAL A 220 -5.78 3.57 -24.44
N PRO A 221 -5.73 4.88 -24.11
CA PRO A 221 -5.92 5.95 -25.09
C PRO A 221 -4.80 6.02 -26.14
N PRO A 222 -5.06 6.61 -27.32
CA PRO A 222 -4.02 6.84 -28.32
C PRO A 222 -2.94 7.78 -27.76
N GLY A 223 -1.67 7.44 -28.00
CA GLY A 223 -0.54 8.24 -27.49
C GLY A 223 -0.22 7.99 -26.01
N TYR A 224 -0.82 6.97 -25.39
CA TYR A 224 -0.41 6.49 -24.08
C TYR A 224 1.07 6.08 -24.11
N THR A 225 1.91 6.80 -23.37
CA THR A 225 3.32 6.44 -23.21
C THR A 225 3.49 5.63 -21.94
N THR A 226 3.77 4.34 -22.10
CA THR A 226 4.40 3.55 -21.03
C THR A 226 5.80 4.11 -20.83
N VAL A 227 6.01 4.92 -19.81
CA VAL A 227 7.37 5.07 -19.28
C VAL A 227 7.60 3.77 -18.52
N MET A 228 8.20 2.79 -19.19
CA MET A 228 8.75 1.67 -18.45
C MET A 228 9.83 2.27 -17.56
N PRO A 229 9.84 1.99 -16.24
CA PRO A 229 10.98 2.37 -15.43
C PRO A 229 12.24 1.86 -16.13
N PRO A 230 13.41 2.50 -15.93
CA PRO A 230 14.65 1.81 -16.17
C PRO A 230 14.50 0.45 -15.50
N THR A 231 14.67 -0.63 -16.24
CA THR A 231 14.93 -1.92 -15.63
C THR A 231 16.25 -1.75 -14.90
N THR A 232 16.20 -1.18 -13.70
CA THR A 232 17.02 -1.69 -12.63
C THR A 232 16.51 -3.11 -12.45
N GLU A 233 17.05 -4.02 -13.27
CA GLU A 233 17.35 -5.33 -12.74
C GLU A 233 18.16 -5.04 -11.47
N LYS A 234 17.48 -4.96 -10.33
CA LYS A 234 18.13 -5.15 -9.04
C LYS A 234 18.81 -6.51 -9.23
N PRO A 235 20.15 -6.59 -9.11
CA PRO A 235 20.85 -7.82 -9.42
C PRO A 235 20.31 -8.92 -8.51
N THR A 236 19.40 -9.73 -9.03
CA THR A 236 18.70 -10.78 -8.28
C THR A 236 19.44 -12.08 -8.51
N THR A 237 20.75 -12.05 -8.25
CA THR A 237 21.57 -13.26 -8.18
C THR A 237 22.70 -13.02 -7.20
N THR A 238 22.37 -12.75 -5.94
CA THR A 238 23.25 -13.23 -4.86
C THR A 238 23.19 -14.76 -4.94
N PRO A 239 24.32 -15.49 -4.97
CA PRO A 239 24.31 -16.95 -5.02
C PRO A 239 23.51 -17.48 -3.84
N LYS A 240 22.38 -18.14 -4.07
CA LYS A 240 21.59 -18.77 -3.00
C LYS A 240 22.46 -19.81 -2.28
N ILE A 241 22.89 -19.53 -1.06
CA ILE A 241 23.52 -20.55 -0.20
C ILE A 241 22.41 -21.39 0.40
N TYR A 242 22.33 -22.66 -0.01
CA TYR A 242 21.37 -23.61 0.54
C TYR A 242 21.80 -24.04 1.94
N HIS A 243 20.95 -23.79 2.94
CA HIS A 243 21.14 -24.21 4.32
C HIS A 243 20.19 -25.38 4.65
N PRO A 244 20.63 -26.65 4.50
CA PRO A 244 19.76 -27.79 4.75
C PRO A 244 19.30 -27.84 6.22
N GLY A 245 17.99 -27.82 6.43
CA GLY A 245 17.34 -28.03 7.73
C GLY A 245 16.91 -26.77 8.50
N GLY A 246 17.11 -25.57 7.95
CA GLY A 246 16.66 -24.32 8.56
C GLY A 246 15.20 -23.94 8.25
N MET A 247 14.65 -22.97 8.97
CA MET A 247 13.24 -22.53 8.82
C MET A 247 12.97 -21.92 7.43
N CYS A 248 13.93 -21.15 6.91
CA CYS A 248 13.90 -20.61 5.54
C CYS A 248 15.17 -20.99 4.79
N PRO A 249 15.27 -22.25 4.30
CA PRO A 249 16.51 -22.83 3.78
C PRO A 249 16.95 -22.26 2.42
N GLU A 250 16.05 -21.57 1.72
CA GLU A 250 16.29 -20.91 0.43
C GLU A 250 16.63 -19.42 0.53
N ASN A 251 16.50 -18.83 1.73
CA ASN A 251 16.75 -17.42 1.96
C ASN A 251 18.18 -17.21 2.50
N ASP A 252 19.03 -16.58 1.69
CA ASP A 252 20.38 -16.17 2.09
C ASP A 252 20.39 -14.66 2.40
N ASN A 253 19.83 -14.31 3.56
CA ASN A 253 19.47 -12.93 3.90
C ASN A 253 19.90 -12.52 5.33
N GLU A 254 20.90 -13.23 5.87
CA GLU A 254 21.49 -13.06 7.21
C GLU A 254 20.52 -13.25 8.40
N MET A 255 19.22 -13.49 8.16
CA MET A 255 18.28 -13.86 9.23
C MET A 255 18.63 -15.25 9.78
N THR A 256 18.52 -15.40 11.10
CA THR A 256 18.79 -16.68 11.79
C THR A 256 17.49 -17.35 12.20
N ASP A 257 17.49 -18.69 12.28
CA ASP A 257 16.31 -19.44 12.70
C ASP A 257 15.90 -19.12 14.13
N GLU A 258 16.85 -18.79 15.01
CA GLU A 258 16.57 -18.33 16.37
C GLU A 258 15.80 -17.00 16.37
N ALA A 259 16.16 -16.06 15.49
CA ALA A 259 15.46 -14.79 15.37
C ALA A 259 14.06 -14.97 14.75
N ARG A 260 13.94 -15.80 13.71
CA ARG A 260 12.65 -16.16 13.11
C ARG A 260 11.69 -16.78 14.14
N GLN A 261 12.20 -17.77 14.88
CA GLN A 261 11.44 -18.43 15.95
C GLN A 261 11.05 -17.44 17.05
N MET A 262 11.96 -16.54 17.44
CA MET A 262 11.68 -15.51 18.44
C MET A 262 10.54 -14.57 18.02
N PHE A 263 10.49 -14.15 16.75
CA PHE A 263 9.36 -13.39 16.24
C PHE A 263 8.04 -14.18 16.39
N VAL A 264 8.00 -15.43 15.95
CA VAL A 264 6.78 -16.27 16.04
C VAL A 264 6.35 -16.46 17.49
N ASP A 265 7.29 -16.79 18.38
CA ASP A 265 7.02 -17.09 19.78
C ASP A 265 6.46 -15.87 20.49
N LYS A 266 7.11 -14.71 20.34
CA LYS A 266 6.66 -13.46 20.99
C LYS A 266 5.32 -12.98 20.46
N HIS A 267 5.07 -13.05 19.15
CA HIS A 267 3.76 -12.70 18.60
C HIS A 267 2.66 -13.60 19.17
N ASN A 268 2.88 -14.92 19.20
CA ASN A 268 1.88 -15.85 19.71
C ASN A 268 1.72 -15.78 21.23
N GLU A 269 2.77 -15.48 21.99
CA GLU A 269 2.70 -15.19 23.43
C GLU A 269 1.74 -14.02 23.69
N TYR A 270 1.94 -12.88 23.04
CA TYR A 270 1.10 -11.70 23.24
C TYR A 270 -0.31 -11.87 22.68
N ARG A 271 -0.48 -12.52 21.52
CA ARG A 271 -1.81 -12.86 20.99
C ARG A 271 -2.59 -13.79 21.93
N SER A 272 -1.93 -14.75 22.56
CA SER A 272 -2.50 -15.63 23.59
C SER A 272 -2.92 -14.86 24.85
N LEU A 273 -2.07 -13.92 25.32
CA LEU A 273 -2.40 -13.03 26.44
C LEU A 273 -3.63 -12.15 26.14
N ILE A 274 -3.71 -11.59 24.93
CA ILE A 274 -4.86 -10.80 24.48
C ILE A 274 -6.10 -11.67 24.40
N ALA A 275 -6.03 -12.84 23.73
CA ALA A 275 -7.17 -13.72 23.53
C ALA A 275 -7.81 -14.18 24.85
N LYS A 276 -6.99 -14.44 25.87
CA LYS A 276 -7.44 -14.82 27.22
C LYS A 276 -7.98 -13.65 28.05
N GLY A 277 -7.84 -12.41 27.58
CA GLY A 277 -8.21 -11.20 28.33
C GLY A 277 -7.28 -10.92 29.51
N LEU A 278 -5.99 -11.23 29.36
CA LEU A 278 -4.96 -11.05 30.39
C LEU A 278 -3.99 -9.89 30.06
N ALA A 279 -4.09 -9.29 28.88
CA ALA A 279 -3.27 -8.15 28.47
C ALA A 279 -3.81 -6.84 29.08
N HIS A 280 -3.02 -6.19 29.94
CA HIS A 280 -3.43 -4.95 30.60
C HIS A 280 -3.58 -3.79 29.60
N ASN A 281 -4.67 -3.02 29.73
CA ASN A 281 -4.97 -1.88 28.86
C ASN A 281 -4.81 -0.56 29.65
N ASN A 282 -4.03 0.38 29.12
CA ASN A 282 -3.80 1.67 29.79
C ASN A 282 -5.08 2.51 29.98
N LEU A 283 -6.08 2.33 29.10
CA LEU A 283 -7.39 3.00 29.25
C LEU A 283 -8.26 2.38 30.36
N GLY A 284 -7.76 1.34 31.04
CA GLY A 284 -8.37 0.70 32.19
C GLY A 284 -8.65 -0.78 31.96
N GLY A 285 -8.34 -1.61 32.97
CA GLY A 285 -8.63 -3.04 32.95
C GLY A 285 -7.75 -3.83 31.99
N PHE A 286 -8.36 -4.76 31.28
CA PHE A 286 -7.69 -5.65 30.31
C PHE A 286 -8.32 -5.47 28.93
N ALA A 287 -7.52 -5.71 27.89
CA ALA A 287 -8.04 -5.87 26.53
C ALA A 287 -9.14 -6.95 26.51
N PRO A 288 -10.24 -6.74 25.76
CA PRO A 288 -11.31 -7.72 25.71
C PRO A 288 -10.81 -9.08 25.20
N LYS A 289 -11.41 -10.17 25.70
CA LYS A 289 -11.11 -11.52 25.20
C LYS A 289 -11.40 -11.61 23.70
N ALA A 290 -10.61 -12.40 22.97
CA ALA A 290 -10.80 -12.62 21.55
C ALA A 290 -11.41 -14.00 21.29
N ALA A 291 -12.47 -14.05 20.50
CA ALA A 291 -13.21 -15.29 20.23
C ALA A 291 -12.42 -16.26 19.34
N LYS A 292 -11.68 -15.73 18.36
CA LYS A 292 -11.07 -16.52 17.28
C LYS A 292 -9.77 -15.93 16.77
N MET A 293 -8.89 -15.54 17.68
CA MET A 293 -7.56 -15.01 17.38
C MET A 293 -6.72 -16.07 16.67
N MET A 294 -6.20 -15.78 15.47
CA MET A 294 -5.37 -16.76 14.74
C MET A 294 -3.97 -16.87 15.35
N LYS A 295 -3.40 -18.07 15.37
CA LYS A 295 -1.97 -18.30 15.65
C LYS A 295 -1.17 -17.92 14.40
N VAL A 296 -0.08 -17.17 14.57
CA VAL A 296 0.80 -16.81 13.45
C VAL A 296 1.86 -17.87 13.21
N SER A 297 2.16 -18.14 11.94
CA SER A 297 3.29 -18.95 11.48
C SER A 297 4.28 -18.10 10.68
N TYR A 298 5.53 -18.55 10.57
CA TYR A 298 6.53 -17.85 9.76
C TYR A 298 6.35 -18.16 8.26
N ASN A 299 6.55 -17.16 7.40
CA ASN A 299 6.49 -17.30 5.94
C ASN A 299 7.76 -16.69 5.32
N CYS A 300 8.52 -17.54 4.62
CA CYS A 300 9.80 -17.16 4.03
C CYS A 300 9.70 -16.21 2.84
N GLU A 301 8.58 -16.21 2.11
CA GLU A 301 8.32 -15.24 1.03
C GLU A 301 8.10 -13.84 1.61
N ILE A 302 7.33 -13.75 2.70
CA ILE A 302 7.12 -12.50 3.44
C ILE A 302 8.46 -12.02 4.04
N GLU A 303 9.27 -12.93 4.59
CA GLU A 303 10.62 -12.59 5.10
C GLU A 303 11.50 -12.00 3.99
N ALA A 304 11.54 -12.63 2.83
CA ALA A 304 12.38 -12.17 1.73
C ALA A 304 12.08 -10.71 1.38
N ASN A 305 10.80 -10.34 1.36
CA ASN A 305 10.40 -8.94 1.17
C ASN A 305 10.77 -8.04 2.36
N ALA A 306 10.46 -8.46 3.59
CA ALA A 306 10.75 -7.69 4.79
C ALA A 306 12.26 -7.41 4.98
N VAL A 307 13.14 -8.33 4.57
CA VAL A 307 14.59 -8.12 4.59
C VAL A 307 15.03 -7.12 3.53
N GLU A 308 14.49 -7.19 2.31
CA GLU A 308 14.81 -6.22 1.28
C GLU A 308 14.42 -4.80 1.71
N TRP A 309 13.25 -4.66 2.35
CA TRP A 309 12.85 -3.38 2.94
C TRP A 309 13.73 -2.96 4.12
N ALA A 310 14.08 -3.87 5.03
CA ALA A 310 14.96 -3.55 6.16
C ALA A 310 16.34 -3.05 5.69
N LYS A 311 16.84 -3.54 4.55
CA LYS A 311 18.10 -3.08 3.93
C LYS A 311 18.03 -1.64 3.43
N ASP A 312 16.85 -1.17 3.04
CA ASP A 312 16.65 0.19 2.57
C ASP A 312 16.70 1.22 3.71
N CYS A 313 16.63 0.77 4.97
CA CYS A 313 16.78 1.60 6.16
C CYS A 313 15.81 2.79 6.20
N THR A 314 14.59 2.58 5.71
CA THR A 314 13.53 3.58 5.68
C THR A 314 12.56 3.35 6.84
N LEU A 315 12.31 4.40 7.63
CA LEU A 315 11.26 4.38 8.64
C LEU A 315 9.90 4.55 7.96
N GLY A 316 9.10 3.48 7.93
CA GLY A 316 7.75 3.47 7.36
C GLY A 316 7.59 2.67 6.05
N TYR A 317 6.39 2.76 5.49
CA TYR A 317 5.83 2.15 4.26
C TYR A 317 6.75 1.28 3.35
N ASN A 318 6.42 -0.01 3.21
CA ASN A 318 6.92 -0.87 2.11
C ASN A 318 5.87 -1.02 1.00
N SER A 319 6.21 -0.64 -0.23
CA SER A 319 5.32 -0.77 -1.41
C SER A 319 4.89 -2.20 -1.71
N LEU A 320 5.78 -3.19 -1.59
CA LEU A 320 5.47 -4.56 -1.99
C LEU A 320 4.52 -5.23 -0.99
N ALA A 321 4.76 -5.00 0.31
CA ALA A 321 3.84 -5.41 1.38
C ALA A 321 2.42 -4.89 1.12
N GLN A 322 2.30 -3.62 0.76
CA GLN A 322 1.01 -2.96 0.56
C GLN A 322 0.29 -3.39 -0.72
N THR A 323 1.02 -3.65 -1.82
CA THR A 323 0.45 -4.27 -3.04
C THR A 323 -0.14 -5.65 -2.74
N ASN A 324 0.51 -6.42 -1.85
CA ASN A 324 0.01 -7.72 -1.39
C ASN A 324 -1.03 -7.62 -0.26
N GLN A 325 -1.42 -6.40 0.15
CA GLN A 325 -2.29 -6.14 1.31
C GLN A 325 -1.77 -6.75 2.61
N TRP A 326 -0.46 -6.82 2.75
CA TRP A 326 0.22 -7.18 3.99
C TRP A 326 0.29 -5.96 4.92
N GLY A 327 0.10 -6.22 6.20
CA GLY A 327 0.36 -5.26 7.27
C GLY A 327 1.86 -5.15 7.52
N TYR A 328 2.27 -4.18 8.31
CA TYR A 328 3.67 -4.01 8.67
C TYR A 328 3.86 -3.38 10.04
N ASN A 329 4.98 -3.69 10.68
CA ASN A 329 5.51 -3.01 11.86
C ASN A 329 7.02 -2.76 11.66
N VAL A 330 7.53 -1.66 12.19
CA VAL A 330 8.97 -1.35 12.18
C VAL A 330 9.47 -0.99 13.58
N HIS A 331 10.76 -1.15 13.81
CA HIS A 331 11.41 -0.69 15.01
C HIS A 331 12.88 -0.36 14.75
N SER A 332 13.39 0.70 15.37
CA SER A 332 14.81 1.07 15.33
C SER A 332 15.41 0.93 16.71
N LEU A 333 16.41 0.06 16.83
CA LEU A 333 17.09 -0.30 18.05
C LEU A 333 18.53 0.21 18.06
N LEU A 334 19.18 0.07 19.22
CA LEU A 334 20.61 0.33 19.36
C LEU A 334 21.44 -0.52 18.38
N PRO A 335 22.63 -0.03 17.98
CA PRO A 335 23.49 -0.77 17.06
C PRO A 335 24.09 -2.02 17.74
N ASN A 336 24.46 -3.01 16.92
CA ASN A 336 25.15 -4.25 17.34
C ASN A 336 24.39 -5.11 18.36
N ILE A 337 23.07 -4.97 18.45
CA ILE A 337 22.23 -5.90 19.21
C ILE A 337 22.16 -7.25 18.50
N ASN A 338 22.07 -8.34 19.26
CA ASN A 338 21.87 -9.68 18.71
C ASN A 338 20.52 -9.75 17.98
N LYS A 339 20.44 -10.42 16.82
CA LYS A 339 19.19 -10.54 16.04
C LYS A 339 18.03 -11.18 16.83
N THR A 340 18.31 -12.16 17.68
CA THR A 340 17.29 -12.78 18.55
C THR A 340 16.80 -11.80 19.62
N GLU A 341 17.69 -11.01 20.22
CA GLU A 341 17.31 -9.96 21.18
C GLU A 341 16.52 -8.84 20.48
N ALA A 342 16.97 -8.40 19.31
CA ALA A 342 16.29 -7.40 18.49
C ALA A 342 14.87 -7.84 18.09
N ALA A 343 14.68 -9.12 17.76
CA ALA A 343 13.38 -9.68 17.50
C ALA A 343 12.48 -9.61 18.74
N ALA A 344 12.97 -10.05 19.90
CA ALA A 344 12.21 -10.02 21.15
C ALA A 344 11.82 -8.59 21.56
N GLU A 345 12.78 -7.67 21.59
CA GLU A 345 12.57 -6.28 22.00
C GLU A 345 11.59 -5.55 21.06
N SER A 346 11.63 -5.85 19.76
CA SER A 346 10.72 -5.20 18.80
C SER A 346 9.28 -5.64 18.98
N VAL A 347 9.04 -6.94 19.12
CA VAL A 347 7.67 -7.43 19.34
C VAL A 347 7.14 -6.97 20.70
N GLU A 348 7.98 -6.94 21.72
CA GLU A 348 7.62 -6.38 23.03
C GLU A 348 7.29 -4.89 22.94
N ALA A 349 8.07 -4.09 22.21
CA ALA A 349 7.79 -2.67 22.01
C ALA A 349 6.42 -2.43 21.34
N TRP A 350 6.12 -3.18 20.28
CA TRP A 350 4.83 -3.12 19.59
C TRP A 350 3.67 -3.51 20.50
N PHE A 351 3.80 -4.59 21.27
CA PHE A 351 2.78 -4.98 22.24
C PHE A 351 2.59 -3.93 23.36
N ASN A 352 3.67 -3.31 23.81
CA ASN A 352 3.67 -2.35 24.92
C ASN A 352 2.92 -1.05 24.61
N GLU A 353 2.56 -0.77 23.36
CA GLU A 353 1.68 0.34 23.00
C GLU A 353 0.31 0.23 23.70
N LEU A 354 -0.22 -1.00 23.86
CA LEU A 354 -1.43 -1.24 24.63
C LEU A 354 -1.28 -0.80 26.10
N GLN A 355 -0.11 -1.03 26.69
CA GLN A 355 0.16 -0.66 28.08
C GLN A 355 0.51 0.81 28.23
N LYS A 356 1.05 1.45 27.18
CA LYS A 356 1.51 2.85 27.21
C LYS A 356 0.42 3.84 26.85
N TYR A 357 -0.39 3.52 25.84
CA TYR A 357 -1.39 4.42 25.27
C TYR A 357 -2.80 3.86 25.46
N GLY A 358 -2.94 2.55 25.29
CA GLY A 358 -4.20 1.83 25.46
C GLY A 358 -5.08 1.83 24.22
N ALA A 359 -5.89 0.78 24.09
CA ALA A 359 -6.79 0.55 22.97
C ALA A 359 -8.25 0.79 23.41
N PRO A 360 -9.13 1.29 22.52
CA PRO A 360 -10.51 1.58 22.90
C PRO A 360 -11.26 0.28 23.27
N GLN A 361 -12.12 0.34 24.29
CA GLN A 361 -12.79 -0.85 24.83
C GLN A 361 -13.75 -1.52 23.83
N ASN A 362 -14.26 -0.78 22.85
CA ASN A 362 -15.06 -1.34 21.76
C ASN A 362 -14.22 -2.14 20.75
N ASN A 363 -12.89 -2.14 20.90
CA ASN A 363 -11.93 -2.85 20.08
C ASN A 363 -11.97 -2.49 18.58
N VAL A 364 -12.41 -1.28 18.25
CA VAL A 364 -12.49 -0.79 16.86
C VAL A 364 -11.26 0.02 16.52
N PHE A 365 -10.60 -0.29 15.41
CA PHE A 365 -9.56 0.56 14.82
C PHE A 365 -10.24 1.73 14.09
N SER A 366 -10.65 2.76 14.83
CA SER A 366 -11.40 3.90 14.29
C SER A 366 -10.49 4.92 13.60
N MET A 367 -11.10 5.89 12.90
CA MET A 367 -10.36 7.03 12.34
C MET A 367 -9.66 7.85 13.45
N GLU A 368 -10.24 7.91 14.64
CA GLU A 368 -9.62 8.55 15.79
C GLU A 368 -8.36 7.78 16.23
N VAL A 369 -8.43 6.45 16.35
CA VAL A 369 -7.26 5.61 16.66
C VAL A 369 -6.16 5.78 15.61
N TYR A 370 -6.54 5.75 14.32
CA TYR A 370 -5.63 5.97 13.22
C TYR A 370 -4.94 7.35 13.30
N ASN A 371 -5.71 8.41 13.52
CA ASN A 371 -5.19 9.77 13.61
C ASN A 371 -4.31 10.00 14.84
N GLN A 372 -4.56 9.29 15.95
CA GLN A 372 -3.69 9.36 17.13
C GLN A 372 -2.30 8.79 16.84
N ASN A 373 -2.22 7.76 15.99
CA ASN A 373 -0.97 7.20 15.50
C ASN A 373 0.03 6.75 16.58
N VAL A 374 -0.48 6.04 17.60
CA VAL A 374 0.31 5.58 18.76
C VAL A 374 0.11 4.12 19.14
N ILE A 375 -0.82 3.40 18.49
CA ILE A 375 -1.10 1.98 18.79
C ILE A 375 -1.16 1.08 17.56
N GLN A 376 -0.66 1.53 16.39
CA GLN A 376 -0.84 0.79 15.14
C GLN A 376 -0.09 -0.53 15.11
N GLU A 377 1.07 -0.56 15.75
CA GLU A 377 1.92 -1.73 15.82
C GLU A 377 1.30 -2.78 16.73
N TYR A 378 0.70 -2.34 17.85
CA TYR A 378 -0.16 -3.20 18.68
C TYR A 378 -1.35 -3.74 17.89
N THR A 379 -2.10 -2.87 17.19
CA THR A 379 -3.33 -3.32 16.52
C THR A 379 -3.02 -4.28 15.37
N GLN A 380 -1.90 -4.10 14.66
CA GLN A 380 -1.45 -5.04 13.63
C GLN A 380 -1.03 -6.38 14.26
N LEU A 381 -0.25 -6.35 15.34
CA LEU A 381 0.14 -7.54 16.10
C LEU A 381 -1.09 -8.31 16.62
N ALA A 382 -2.12 -7.58 17.06
CA ALA A 382 -3.36 -8.13 17.62
C ALA A 382 -4.42 -8.46 16.55
N TRP A 383 -4.14 -8.23 15.25
CA TRP A 383 -5.17 -8.34 14.23
C TRP A 383 -5.63 -9.79 14.05
N GLN A 384 -6.94 -10.05 14.15
CA GLN A 384 -7.48 -11.41 14.28
C GLN A 384 -7.08 -12.34 13.14
N SER A 385 -7.26 -11.88 11.90
CA SER A 385 -7.10 -12.71 10.70
C SER A 385 -5.66 -12.97 10.31
N THR A 386 -4.72 -12.13 10.78
CA THR A 386 -3.30 -12.28 10.51
C THR A 386 -2.80 -13.62 11.07
N ASN A 387 -2.29 -14.48 10.20
CA ASN A 387 -1.84 -15.82 10.55
C ASN A 387 -0.46 -16.17 9.95
N GLN A 388 0.15 -15.26 9.18
CA GLN A 388 1.49 -15.40 8.65
C GLN A 388 2.30 -14.13 8.89
N ILE A 389 3.57 -14.29 9.24
CA ILE A 389 4.52 -13.18 9.39
C ILE A 389 5.86 -13.51 8.73
N GLY A 390 6.58 -12.48 8.30
CA GLY A 390 7.98 -12.57 7.89
C GLY A 390 8.69 -11.27 8.26
N CYS A 391 9.95 -11.34 8.68
CA CYS A 391 10.63 -10.19 9.29
C CYS A 391 12.10 -10.09 8.86
N GLY A 392 12.60 -8.87 8.70
CA GLY A 392 14.00 -8.57 8.43
C GLY A 392 14.66 -7.79 9.56
N ILE A 393 15.94 -8.07 9.78
CA ILE A 393 16.80 -7.34 10.72
C ILE A 393 18.08 -6.94 10.00
N PHE A 394 18.33 -5.63 9.92
CA PHE A 394 19.48 -5.09 9.20
C PHE A 394 20.18 -3.96 9.97
N SER A 395 21.48 -3.80 9.73
CA SER A 395 22.28 -2.74 10.32
C SER A 395 22.22 -1.50 9.43
N CYS A 396 21.72 -0.39 9.97
CA CYS A 396 21.38 0.80 9.21
C CYS A 396 22.25 2.00 9.55
N TRP A 397 22.33 2.94 8.60
CA TRP A 397 23.05 4.21 8.72
C TRP A 397 24.51 4.03 9.18
N ASN A 398 25.26 3.19 8.48
CA ASN A 398 26.66 2.83 8.78
C ASN A 398 26.84 2.19 10.17
N GLY A 399 25.89 1.36 10.59
CA GLY A 399 25.92 0.69 11.88
C GLY A 399 25.59 1.60 13.06
N ALA A 400 24.89 2.71 12.81
CA ALA A 400 24.41 3.58 13.87
C ALA A 400 23.16 3.02 14.58
N SER A 401 22.40 2.13 13.94
CA SER A 401 21.22 1.49 14.53
C SER A 401 20.93 0.13 13.91
N THR A 402 20.20 -0.71 14.64
CA THR A 402 19.66 -1.96 14.12
C THR A 402 18.19 -1.75 13.77
N PHE A 403 17.84 -1.94 12.51
CA PHE A 403 16.50 -1.75 12.01
C PHE A 403 15.79 -3.10 11.89
N VAL A 404 14.55 -3.15 12.37
CA VAL A 404 13.68 -4.32 12.33
C VAL A 404 12.42 -3.97 11.57
N ALA A 405 12.04 -4.83 10.62
CA ALA A 405 10.80 -4.71 9.87
C ALA A 405 10.08 -6.06 9.87
N CYS A 406 8.80 -6.08 10.21
CA CYS A 406 7.95 -7.27 10.07
C CYS A 406 6.77 -6.95 9.16
N GLU A 407 6.34 -7.95 8.41
CA GLU A 407 5.18 -7.91 7.55
C GLU A 407 4.20 -9.02 7.90
N TYR A 408 2.91 -8.75 7.67
CA TYR A 408 1.80 -9.51 8.23
C TYR A 408 0.80 -9.89 7.14
N ASN A 409 0.50 -11.17 6.98
CA ASN A 409 -0.47 -11.65 6.01
C ASN A 409 -1.57 -12.50 6.68
N PRO A 410 -2.85 -12.23 6.41
CA PRO A 410 -3.39 -10.97 5.87
C PRO A 410 -3.02 -9.76 6.73
N GLY A 411 -2.92 -8.59 6.12
CA GLY A 411 -2.73 -7.33 6.83
C GLY A 411 -3.94 -6.92 7.67
N GLY A 412 -3.70 -6.00 8.60
CA GLY A 412 -4.69 -5.44 9.50
C GLY A 412 -4.81 -3.92 9.41
N ASN A 413 -5.18 -3.29 10.52
CA ASN A 413 -5.32 -1.84 10.66
C ASN A 413 -6.32 -1.22 9.66
N PHE A 414 -7.38 -1.96 9.33
CA PHE A 414 -8.46 -1.44 8.49
C PHE A 414 -9.35 -0.51 9.32
N ILE A 415 -9.37 0.77 8.94
CA ILE A 415 -10.18 1.80 9.61
C ILE A 415 -11.65 1.41 9.61
N GLY A 416 -12.27 1.46 10.79
CA GLY A 416 -13.66 1.10 11.04
C GLY A 416 -13.91 -0.38 11.29
N GLU A 417 -12.90 -1.24 11.19
CA GLU A 417 -13.02 -2.66 11.53
C GLU A 417 -12.62 -2.92 12.99
N VAL A 418 -13.13 -4.01 13.55
CA VAL A 418 -12.66 -4.49 14.86
C VAL A 418 -11.27 -5.10 14.71
N ILE A 419 -10.37 -4.84 15.66
CA ILE A 419 -9.03 -5.43 15.69
C ILE A 419 -9.16 -6.96 15.78
N TYR A 420 -10.09 -7.41 16.62
CA TYR A 420 -10.54 -8.80 16.70
C TYR A 420 -11.99 -8.90 17.21
N ALA A 421 -12.66 -10.00 16.86
CA ALA A 421 -13.98 -10.29 17.38
C ALA A 421 -13.89 -10.62 18.87
N THR A 422 -14.66 -9.90 19.67
CA THR A 422 -14.70 -10.11 21.12
C THR A 422 -15.59 -11.30 21.47
N GLY A 423 -15.19 -12.07 22.49
CA GLY A 423 -15.94 -13.23 22.95
C GLY A 423 -15.06 -14.21 23.71
N ASP A 424 -15.64 -15.33 24.16
CA ASP A 424 -14.86 -16.35 24.85
C ASP A 424 -13.88 -17.02 23.88
N PRO A 425 -12.62 -17.24 24.30
CA PRO A 425 -11.59 -17.84 23.46
C PRO A 425 -11.94 -19.27 23.07
N CYS A 426 -11.33 -19.75 21.99
CA CYS A 426 -11.54 -21.10 21.53
C CYS A 426 -11.20 -22.14 22.61
N THR A 427 -12.04 -23.16 22.74
CA THR A 427 -11.84 -24.36 23.56
C THR A 427 -12.04 -25.65 22.78
N THR A 428 -12.67 -25.53 21.61
CA THR A 428 -12.94 -26.56 20.61
C THR A 428 -12.55 -26.04 19.22
N ASP A 429 -12.38 -26.94 18.26
CA ASP A 429 -11.99 -26.56 16.89
C ASP A 429 -13.12 -25.76 16.21
N GLU A 430 -14.38 -26.04 16.57
CA GLU A 430 -15.58 -25.37 16.07
C GLU A 430 -15.63 -23.87 16.45
N ASP A 431 -15.07 -23.50 17.61
CA ASP A 431 -15.04 -22.11 18.10
C ASP A 431 -14.26 -21.17 17.16
N CYS A 432 -13.31 -21.72 16.38
CA CYS A 432 -12.51 -20.95 15.43
C CYS A 432 -13.30 -20.46 14.22
N GLN A 433 -14.46 -21.06 13.93
CA GLN A 433 -15.37 -20.63 12.85
C GLN A 433 -14.67 -20.49 11.47
N CYS A 434 -13.68 -21.34 11.19
CA CYS A 434 -13.04 -21.44 9.89
C CYS A 434 -12.81 -22.91 9.49
N ALA A 435 -12.88 -23.19 8.19
CA ALA A 435 -12.81 -24.54 7.67
C ALA A 435 -11.40 -25.15 7.89
N GLY A 436 -11.35 -26.29 8.58
CA GLY A 436 -10.10 -27.01 8.85
C GLY A 436 -9.24 -26.42 9.97
N CYS A 437 -9.66 -25.32 10.59
CA CYS A 437 -8.94 -24.71 11.69
C CYS A 437 -8.97 -25.58 12.96
N LYS A 438 -7.91 -25.50 13.75
CA LYS A 438 -7.81 -26.18 15.05
C LYS A 438 -7.63 -25.18 16.18
N CYS A 439 -8.15 -25.48 17.35
CA CYS A 439 -7.89 -24.66 18.53
C CYS A 439 -6.68 -25.18 19.32
N SER A 440 -5.68 -24.33 19.47
CA SER A 440 -4.62 -24.49 20.48
C SER A 440 -5.19 -24.10 21.85
N LYS A 441 -5.78 -25.06 22.57
CA LYS A 441 -6.55 -24.80 23.79
C LYS A 441 -5.74 -24.09 24.88
N ASP A 442 -4.48 -24.49 25.04
CA ASP A 442 -3.61 -23.90 26.06
C ASP A 442 -3.22 -22.46 25.73
N GLU A 443 -3.17 -22.11 24.44
CA GLU A 443 -2.85 -20.75 23.97
C GLU A 443 -4.09 -19.91 23.70
N ALA A 444 -5.29 -20.51 23.62
CA ALA A 444 -6.51 -19.85 23.18
C ALA A 444 -6.39 -19.25 21.75
N LEU A 445 -5.65 -19.92 20.86
CA LEU A 445 -5.41 -19.46 19.49
C LEU A 445 -5.89 -20.46 18.44
N CYS A 446 -6.45 -19.95 17.35
CA CYS A 446 -6.90 -20.72 16.20
C CYS A 446 -5.79 -20.93 15.18
N ILE A 447 -5.47 -22.17 14.86
CA ILE A 447 -4.43 -22.55 13.91
C ILE A 447 -5.11 -22.76 12.55
N ALA A 448 -4.62 -22.06 11.53
CA ALA A 448 -5.05 -22.26 10.15
C ALA A 448 -4.62 -23.65 9.63
N PRO A 449 -5.36 -24.24 8.67
CA PRO A 449 -5.05 -25.56 8.11
C PRO A 449 -3.70 -25.65 7.40
#